data_AF-A0A0F5H0P3-F1
#
_entry.id   AF-A0A0F5H0P3-F1
#
_cell.length_a   1.000
_cell.length_b   1.000
_cell.length_c   1.000
_cell.angle_alpha   90.00
_cell.angle_beta   90.00
_cell.angle_gamma   90.00
#
_symmetry.space_group_name_H-M   'P 1'
#
loop_
_entity.id
_entity.type
_entity.pdbx_description
1 polymer ?
#
loop_
_entity_poly.entity_id
_entity_poly.type
_entity_poly.pdbx_seq_one_letter_code
_entity_poly.pdbx_strand_id
1 'polypeptide(L)'
;MSIKRKKIILAVSGGPDSMFLLNWALKRNKRANLIVCSVNYNYRENSNHDITLVKNFCLKNNLILKIKNIDFQNDNNYKKNNFENQARNDRYAFFKEQYDKFNAKKILTAHHKDDFIETALMQEKTKRKLFFYGIKKKNFINNMNIFRPFVNKYYKDQIIKKCKRKNIVFALDYSNYLESYTRNAIRNDLLVLNIKEKEKLFKKFLKMNRDNKKNEKNVENELEIWKKNNFSQDIFVKLTDKIGILYKFLYTKFPGVKLNSRKINSIIDFIVSSNRTSKYKLNDHQYLVKNKGNIM
;
A
#
# COMPACT_ATOMS: atom_id res chain seq x y z
N MET A 1 16.88 -31.97 -10.25
CA MET A 1 16.24 -30.64 -10.39
C MET A 1 16.67 -29.72 -9.25
N SER A 2 17.47 -28.68 -9.53
CA SER A 2 17.85 -27.67 -8.53
C SER A 2 16.62 -26.91 -8.04
N ILE A 3 16.31 -26.99 -6.74
CA ILE A 3 15.30 -26.14 -6.10
C ILE A 3 15.76 -24.70 -6.26
N LYS A 4 15.29 -23.99 -7.30
CA LYS A 4 15.51 -22.55 -7.50
C LYS A 4 15.03 -21.83 -6.23
N ARG A 5 15.96 -21.52 -5.32
CA ARG A 5 15.67 -20.74 -4.10
C ARG A 5 15.15 -19.38 -4.54
N LYS A 6 13.88 -19.09 -4.24
CA LYS A 6 13.22 -17.89 -4.72
C LYS A 6 13.88 -16.63 -4.12
N LYS A 7 14.23 -15.68 -4.99
CA LYS A 7 14.90 -14.43 -4.61
C LYS A 7 13.98 -13.54 -3.76
N ILE A 8 14.59 -12.63 -2.99
CA ILE A 8 13.92 -11.62 -2.19
C ILE A 8 14.46 -10.26 -2.63
N ILE A 9 13.55 -9.39 -3.06
CA ILE A 9 13.89 -8.01 -3.41
C ILE A 9 13.82 -7.15 -2.15
N LEU A 10 14.78 -6.24 -1.97
CA LEU A 10 14.81 -5.24 -0.93
C LEU A 10 14.67 -3.86 -1.58
N ALA A 11 13.60 -3.13 -1.25
CA ALA A 11 13.44 -1.74 -1.66
C ALA A 11 14.28 -0.83 -0.75
N VAL A 12 15.34 -0.24 -1.30
CA VAL A 12 16.32 0.55 -0.53
C VAL A 12 16.48 1.95 -1.13
N SER A 13 16.28 2.99 -0.31
CA SER A 13 16.38 4.40 -0.72
C SER A 13 17.60 5.12 -0.17
N GLY A 14 18.43 4.46 0.66
CA GLY A 14 19.57 5.09 1.34
C GLY A 14 19.23 5.73 2.69
N GLY A 15 17.95 5.98 2.96
CA GLY A 15 17.48 6.46 4.28
C GLY A 15 17.56 5.41 5.40
N PRO A 16 17.42 5.83 6.67
CA PRO A 16 17.67 5.00 7.86
C PRO A 16 16.86 3.70 7.88
N ASP A 17 15.57 3.76 7.54
CA ASP A 17 14.69 2.59 7.63
C ASP A 17 15.08 1.54 6.59
N SER A 18 15.40 2.01 5.39
CA SER A 18 15.75 1.17 4.26
C SER A 18 17.14 0.54 4.42
N MET A 19 18.09 1.27 4.98
CA MET A 19 19.41 0.74 5.35
C MET A 19 19.33 -0.22 6.54
N PHE A 20 18.44 0.05 7.50
CA PHE A 20 18.15 -0.90 8.58
C PHE A 20 17.54 -2.20 8.04
N LEU A 21 16.60 -2.10 7.09
CA LEU A 21 16.02 -3.26 6.41
C LEU A 21 17.10 -4.07 5.69
N LEU A 22 17.98 -3.40 4.94
CA LEU A 22 19.07 -4.03 4.21
C LEU A 22 19.99 -4.81 5.15
N ASN A 23 20.47 -4.16 6.22
CA ASN A 23 21.30 -4.82 7.25
C ASN A 23 20.56 -5.98 7.93
N TRP A 24 19.27 -5.79 8.28
CA TRP A 24 18.44 -6.80 8.93
C TRP A 24 18.22 -8.04 8.06
N ALA A 25 18.00 -7.84 6.76
CA ALA A 25 17.76 -8.90 5.79
C ALA A 25 19.05 -9.67 5.48
N LEU A 26 20.18 -8.97 5.35
CA LEU A 26 21.50 -9.56 5.15
C LEU A 26 21.86 -10.54 6.27
N LYS A 27 21.55 -10.22 7.52
CA LYS A 27 21.82 -11.10 8.67
C LYS A 27 20.90 -12.33 8.77
N ARG A 28 19.85 -12.42 7.95
CA ARG A 28 18.81 -13.46 8.05
C ARG A 28 18.65 -14.34 6.82
N ASN A 29 19.34 -13.99 5.74
CA ASN A 29 19.20 -14.65 4.46
C ASN A 29 20.58 -14.84 3.85
N LYS A 30 20.72 -15.87 3.02
CA LYS A 30 21.91 -16.03 2.20
C LYS A 30 22.00 -14.84 1.23
N ARG A 31 23.18 -14.22 1.12
CA ARG A 31 23.47 -13.09 0.21
C ARG A 31 22.97 -13.36 -1.21
N ALA A 32 23.24 -14.57 -1.72
CA ALA A 32 22.81 -15.01 -3.04
C ALA A 32 21.28 -14.97 -3.28
N ASN A 33 20.46 -14.84 -2.24
CA ASN A 33 19.01 -14.74 -2.36
C ASN A 33 18.49 -13.29 -2.33
N LEU A 34 19.34 -12.31 -2.09
CA LEU A 34 18.95 -10.91 -1.94
C LEU A 34 19.27 -10.12 -3.21
N ILE A 35 18.29 -9.36 -3.67
CA ILE A 35 18.43 -8.36 -4.74
C ILE A 35 18.08 -7.00 -4.13
N VAL A 36 18.99 -6.04 -4.20
CA VAL A 36 18.73 -4.67 -3.75
C VAL A 36 18.21 -3.86 -4.93
N CYS A 37 17.07 -3.20 -4.76
CA CYS A 37 16.47 -2.33 -5.76
C CYS A 37 16.33 -0.92 -5.19
N SER A 38 16.90 0.05 -5.90
CA SER A 38 16.85 1.46 -5.54
C SER A 38 16.28 2.28 -6.70
N VAL A 39 15.52 3.32 -6.38
CA VAL A 39 14.99 4.26 -7.37
C VAL A 39 15.52 5.62 -7.00
N ASN A 40 16.26 6.24 -7.92
CA ASN A 40 16.74 7.59 -7.80
C ASN A 40 15.88 8.50 -8.67
N TYR A 41 15.21 9.46 -8.04
CA TYR A 41 14.41 10.46 -8.76
C TYR A 41 15.21 11.71 -9.12
N ASN A 42 16.52 11.76 -8.84
CA ASN A 42 17.38 12.91 -9.15
C ASN A 42 16.82 14.26 -8.65
N TYR A 43 16.06 14.25 -7.54
CA TYR A 43 15.36 15.43 -7.03
C TYR A 43 16.29 16.46 -6.39
N ARG A 44 17.48 16.05 -5.97
CA ARG A 44 18.49 16.90 -5.33
C ARG A 44 19.87 16.58 -5.87
N GLU A 45 20.77 17.54 -5.84
CA GLU A 45 22.20 17.29 -6.10
C GLU A 45 22.76 16.16 -5.20
N ASN A 46 22.33 16.13 -3.93
CA ASN A 46 22.73 15.11 -2.96
C ASN A 46 22.06 13.73 -3.12
N SER A 47 21.11 13.55 -4.05
CA SER A 47 20.49 12.23 -4.30
C SER A 47 21.52 11.19 -4.77
N ASN A 48 22.59 11.67 -5.41
CA ASN A 48 23.76 10.87 -5.75
C ASN A 48 24.47 10.30 -4.51
N HIS A 49 24.48 11.02 -3.39
CA HIS A 49 25.09 10.56 -2.15
C HIS A 49 24.31 9.38 -1.56
N ASP A 50 22.98 9.45 -1.56
CA ASP A 50 22.10 8.38 -1.06
C ASP A 50 22.31 7.08 -1.83
N ILE A 51 22.37 7.18 -3.16
CA ILE A 51 22.63 6.04 -4.04
C ILE A 51 24.06 5.54 -3.88
N THR A 52 25.03 6.42 -3.70
CA THR A 52 26.44 6.05 -3.47
C THR A 52 26.58 5.24 -2.19
N LEU A 53 25.88 5.63 -1.12
CA LEU A 53 25.84 4.87 0.13
C LEU A 53 25.29 3.46 -0.09
N VAL A 54 24.19 3.32 -0.84
CA VAL A 54 23.62 2.01 -1.18
C VAL A 54 24.58 1.19 -2.06
N LYS A 55 25.20 1.81 -3.06
CA LYS A 55 26.22 1.19 -3.93
C LYS A 55 27.37 0.63 -3.11
N ASN A 56 27.98 1.46 -2.25
CA ASN A 56 29.10 1.07 -1.40
C ASN A 56 28.73 -0.06 -0.45
N PHE A 57 27.53 0.00 0.15
CA PHE A 57 27.05 -1.09 0.99
C PHE A 57 26.90 -2.40 0.21
N CYS A 58 26.32 -2.35 -1.00
CA CYS A 58 26.11 -3.54 -1.82
C CYS A 58 27.43 -4.13 -2.30
N LEU A 59 28.37 -3.30 -2.75
CA LEU A 59 29.72 -3.70 -3.16
C LEU A 59 30.46 -4.39 -2.02
N LYS A 60 30.54 -3.75 -0.85
CA LYS A 60 31.21 -4.32 0.35
C LYS A 60 30.65 -5.67 0.78
N ASN A 61 29.37 -5.93 0.50
CA ASN A 61 28.67 -7.14 0.94
C ASN A 61 28.40 -8.14 -0.19
N ASN A 62 28.94 -7.92 -1.40
CA ASN A 62 28.72 -8.75 -2.58
C ASN A 62 27.23 -8.99 -2.87
N LEU A 63 26.45 -7.91 -2.91
CA LEU A 63 25.01 -7.93 -3.17
C LEU A 63 24.70 -7.41 -4.58
N ILE A 64 23.75 -8.06 -5.26
CA ILE A 64 23.24 -7.56 -6.54
C ILE A 64 22.45 -6.29 -6.27
N LEU A 65 22.83 -5.21 -6.95
CA LEU A 65 22.16 -3.92 -6.91
C LEU A 65 21.56 -3.58 -8.28
N LYS A 66 20.30 -3.16 -8.29
CA LYS A 66 19.60 -2.60 -9.44
C LYS A 66 19.12 -1.20 -9.09
N ILE A 67 19.47 -0.24 -9.94
CA ILE A 67 19.12 1.17 -9.77
C ILE A 67 18.30 1.58 -10.98
N LYS A 68 17.16 2.21 -10.75
CA LYS A 68 16.41 2.96 -11.76
C LYS A 68 16.64 4.44 -11.49
N ASN A 69 17.21 5.14 -12.46
CA ASN A 69 17.24 6.60 -12.45
C ASN A 69 16.01 7.11 -13.19
N ILE A 70 15.36 8.13 -12.63
CA ILE A 70 14.22 8.83 -13.19
C ILE A 70 14.60 10.30 -13.21
N ASP A 71 14.53 10.89 -14.40
CA ASP A 71 14.65 12.32 -14.59
C ASP A 71 13.26 12.93 -14.62
N PHE A 72 12.77 13.34 -13.45
CA PHE A 72 11.42 13.89 -13.32
C PHE A 72 11.30 15.32 -13.87
N GLN A 73 12.41 16.06 -13.99
CA GLN A 73 12.37 17.46 -14.44
C GLN A 73 12.02 17.53 -15.93
N ASN A 74 12.46 16.53 -16.69
CA ASN A 74 12.23 16.44 -18.13
C ASN A 74 11.05 15.52 -18.50
N ASP A 75 10.30 15.02 -17.52
CA ASP A 75 9.17 14.11 -17.76
C ASP A 75 7.82 14.83 -17.58
N ASN A 76 7.14 15.07 -18.71
CA ASN A 76 5.84 15.72 -18.79
C ASN A 76 4.73 15.03 -17.97
N ASN A 77 4.93 13.78 -17.53
CA ASN A 77 4.01 13.08 -16.65
C ASN A 77 4.03 13.60 -15.20
N TYR A 78 5.12 14.27 -14.79
CA TYR A 78 5.30 14.81 -13.45
C TYR A 78 4.70 16.22 -13.31
N LYS A 79 3.37 16.29 -13.20
CA LYS A 79 2.66 17.53 -12.85
C LYS A 79 2.85 17.88 -11.37
N LYS A 80 2.92 19.17 -11.03
CA LYS A 80 3.18 19.73 -9.68
C LYS A 80 2.36 19.08 -8.54
N ASN A 81 1.13 18.65 -8.82
CA ASN A 81 0.22 18.03 -7.83
C ASN A 81 0.10 16.50 -7.93
N ASN A 82 0.89 15.82 -8.78
CA ASN A 82 0.80 14.38 -9.01
C ASN A 82 2.13 13.62 -8.82
N PHE A 83 3.18 14.30 -8.36
CA PHE A 83 4.51 13.72 -8.21
C PHE A 83 4.49 12.42 -7.37
N GLU A 84 3.86 12.42 -6.19
CA GLU A 84 3.83 11.25 -5.31
C GLU A 84 3.23 10.00 -5.97
N ASN A 85 2.11 10.18 -6.67
CA ASN A 85 1.42 9.08 -7.33
C ASN A 85 2.24 8.57 -8.51
N GLN A 86 2.81 9.46 -9.33
CA GLN A 86 3.65 9.07 -10.45
C GLN A 86 4.93 8.38 -9.97
N ALA A 87 5.63 8.96 -9.00
CA ALA A 87 6.80 8.37 -8.37
C ALA A 87 6.49 6.98 -7.80
N ARG A 88 5.33 6.82 -7.14
CA ARG A 88 4.87 5.53 -6.66
C ARG A 88 4.63 4.56 -7.81
N ASN A 89 3.97 4.97 -8.89
CA ASN A 89 3.70 4.11 -10.04
C ASN A 89 5.01 3.61 -10.66
N ASP A 90 5.96 4.51 -10.93
CA ASP A 90 7.25 4.17 -11.53
C ASP A 90 8.06 3.21 -10.65
N ARG A 91 8.03 3.44 -9.33
CA ARG A 91 8.67 2.57 -8.35
C ARG A 91 8.11 1.16 -8.40
N TYR A 92 6.78 1.03 -8.42
CA TYR A 92 6.14 -0.28 -8.45
C TYR A 92 6.29 -0.96 -9.82
N ALA A 93 6.35 -0.20 -10.92
CA ALA A 93 6.66 -0.72 -12.24
C ALA A 93 8.09 -1.30 -12.30
N PHE A 94 9.08 -0.53 -11.83
CA PHE A 94 10.46 -1.01 -11.72
C PHE A 94 10.58 -2.24 -10.82
N PHE A 95 9.92 -2.22 -9.67
CA PHE A 95 9.90 -3.37 -8.77
C PHE A 95 9.27 -4.60 -9.41
N LYS A 96 8.22 -4.43 -10.23
CA LYS A 96 7.58 -5.52 -10.98
C LYS A 96 8.52 -6.13 -12.02
N GLU A 97 9.20 -5.29 -12.80
CA GLU A 97 10.21 -5.73 -13.76
C GLU A 97 11.29 -6.60 -13.07
N GLN A 98 11.85 -6.13 -11.94
CA GLN A 98 12.85 -6.90 -11.21
C GLN A 98 12.28 -8.15 -10.54
N TYR A 99 11.03 -8.09 -10.06
CA TYR A 99 10.34 -9.23 -9.45
C TYR A 99 10.22 -10.40 -10.42
N ASP A 100 9.84 -10.11 -11.67
CA ASP A 100 9.68 -11.12 -12.71
C ASP A 100 11.03 -11.61 -13.21
N LYS A 101 11.95 -10.69 -13.53
CA LYS A 101 13.31 -10.99 -14.00
C LYS A 101 14.08 -11.94 -13.08
N PHE A 102 13.95 -11.76 -11.77
CA PHE A 102 14.66 -12.58 -10.77
C PHE A 102 13.81 -13.73 -10.22
N ASN A 103 12.59 -13.94 -10.73
CA ASN A 103 11.62 -14.89 -10.21
C ASN A 103 11.52 -14.80 -8.67
N ALA A 104 11.32 -13.57 -8.19
CA ALA A 104 11.31 -13.26 -6.78
C ALA A 104 10.05 -13.79 -6.10
N LYS A 105 10.16 -14.21 -4.84
CA LYS A 105 8.99 -14.64 -4.04
C LYS A 105 8.27 -13.45 -3.41
N LYS A 106 9.02 -12.40 -3.07
CA LYS A 106 8.52 -11.25 -2.32
C LYS A 106 9.46 -10.05 -2.42
N ILE A 107 8.90 -8.88 -2.17
CA ILE A 107 9.57 -7.61 -1.99
C ILE A 107 9.47 -7.21 -0.52
N LEU A 108 10.59 -6.81 0.08
CA LEU A 108 10.61 -6.22 1.42
C LEU A 108 10.67 -4.70 1.30
N THR A 109 9.85 -4.02 2.10
CA THR A 109 9.89 -2.55 2.25
C THR A 109 10.00 -2.21 3.73
N ALA A 110 10.63 -1.07 4.04
CA ALA A 110 11.05 -0.74 5.40
C ALA A 110 9.98 -0.07 6.27
N HIS A 111 8.72 -0.08 5.82
CA HIS A 111 7.63 0.57 6.54
C HIS A 111 7.54 0.10 8.00
N HIS A 112 7.37 1.06 8.90
CA HIS A 112 7.39 0.92 10.36
C HIS A 112 6.07 1.35 11.01
N LYS A 113 6.02 1.38 12.36
CA LYS A 113 4.79 1.69 13.10
C LYS A 113 4.30 3.12 12.84
N ASP A 114 5.18 4.12 12.76
CA ASP A 114 4.75 5.49 12.44
C ASP A 114 4.11 5.55 11.05
N ASP A 115 4.66 4.90 10.01
CA ASP A 115 3.99 4.84 8.69
C ASP A 115 2.59 4.23 8.75
N PHE A 116 2.40 3.22 9.61
CA PHE A 116 1.08 2.63 9.84
C PHE A 116 0.13 3.65 10.46
N ILE A 117 0.56 4.38 11.49
CA ILE A 117 -0.26 5.38 12.18
C ILE A 117 -0.57 6.56 11.24
N GLU A 118 0.44 7.07 10.51
CA GLU A 118 0.27 8.11 9.49
C GLU A 118 -0.84 7.72 8.50
N THR A 119 -0.72 6.51 7.93
CA THR A 119 -1.69 6.02 6.94
C THR A 119 -3.07 5.82 7.57
N ALA A 120 -3.14 5.34 8.80
CA ALA A 120 -4.40 5.12 9.50
C ALA A 120 -5.13 6.44 9.81
N LEU A 121 -4.40 7.46 10.25
CA LEU A 121 -4.94 8.82 10.49
C LEU A 121 -5.40 9.48 9.18
N MET A 122 -4.62 9.37 8.10
CA MET A 122 -5.03 9.84 6.78
C MET A 122 -6.34 9.18 6.33
N GLN A 123 -6.44 7.87 6.51
CA GLN A 123 -7.62 7.08 6.17
C GLN A 123 -8.84 7.46 7.03
N GLU A 124 -8.65 7.66 8.34
CA GLU A 124 -9.70 8.11 9.26
C GLU A 124 -10.27 9.47 8.83
N LYS A 125 -9.41 10.43 8.42
CA LYS A 125 -9.84 11.75 7.92
C LYS A 125 -10.73 11.67 6.67
N THR A 126 -10.64 10.60 5.87
CA THR A 126 -11.50 10.45 4.67
C THR A 126 -12.96 10.13 4.99
N LYS A 127 -13.28 9.72 6.24
CA LYS A 127 -14.61 9.26 6.68
C LYS A 127 -15.23 8.15 5.80
N ARG A 128 -14.41 7.44 5.02
CA ARG A 128 -14.84 6.29 4.23
C ARG A 128 -14.90 5.04 5.11
N LYS A 129 -15.87 4.16 4.84
CA LYS A 129 -15.92 2.83 5.45
C LYS A 129 -14.77 1.98 4.89
N LEU A 130 -13.88 1.53 5.76
CA LEU A 130 -12.69 0.75 5.40
C LEU A 130 -12.67 -0.55 6.19
N PHE A 131 -12.30 -1.66 5.54
CA PHE A 131 -12.09 -2.94 6.23
C PHE A 131 -10.73 -3.00 6.95
N PHE A 132 -9.81 -2.08 6.65
CA PHE A 132 -8.49 -2.03 7.28
C PHE A 132 -7.90 -0.62 7.27
N TYR A 133 -7.54 -0.14 8.46
CA TYR A 133 -6.77 1.08 8.71
C TYR A 133 -5.26 0.81 8.79
N GLY A 134 -4.47 1.74 8.28
CA GLY A 134 -3.02 1.70 8.23
C GLY A 134 -2.48 0.84 7.07
N ILE A 135 -1.25 0.35 7.24
CA ILE A 135 -0.55 -0.43 6.23
C ILE A 135 -0.48 -1.91 6.63
N LYS A 136 -1.01 -2.80 5.78
CA LYS A 136 -0.95 -4.25 6.01
C LYS A 136 0.50 -4.77 5.95
N LYS A 137 0.83 -5.71 6.85
CA LYS A 137 2.14 -6.39 6.91
C LYS A 137 2.48 -7.20 5.66
N LYS A 138 1.47 -7.81 5.04
CA LYS A 138 1.54 -8.56 3.78
C LYS A 138 0.48 -8.01 2.85
N ASN A 139 0.87 -7.65 1.62
CA ASN A 139 -0.05 -7.26 0.55
C ASN A 139 0.34 -7.94 -0.76
N PHE A 140 -0.65 -8.15 -1.61
CA PHE A 140 -0.45 -8.49 -3.02
C PHE A 140 -0.78 -7.25 -3.86
N ILE A 141 0.21 -6.70 -4.56
CA ILE A 141 0.05 -5.48 -5.38
C ILE A 141 0.73 -5.73 -6.72
N ASN A 142 0.04 -5.46 -7.83
CA ASN A 142 0.57 -5.64 -9.19
C ASN A 142 1.21 -7.02 -9.41
N ASN A 143 0.53 -8.06 -8.92
CA ASN A 143 0.99 -9.45 -8.92
C ASN A 143 2.30 -9.73 -8.16
N MET A 144 2.64 -8.88 -7.18
CA MET A 144 3.81 -9.03 -6.33
C MET A 144 3.42 -9.18 -4.86
N ASN A 145 4.09 -10.10 -4.18
CA ASN A 145 4.01 -10.21 -2.72
C ASN A 145 4.89 -9.15 -2.04
N ILE A 146 4.30 -8.22 -1.31
CA ILE A 146 5.01 -7.20 -0.55
C ILE A 146 4.90 -7.51 0.93
N PHE A 147 6.05 -7.50 1.61
CA PHE A 147 6.17 -7.75 3.03
C PHE A 147 6.85 -6.58 3.75
N ARG A 148 6.29 -6.20 4.90
CA ARG A 148 6.74 -5.07 5.73
C ARG A 148 7.14 -5.60 7.10
N PRO A 149 8.39 -6.04 7.30
CA PRO A 149 8.79 -6.70 8.54
C PRO A 149 8.68 -5.79 9.78
N PHE A 150 8.73 -4.46 9.61
CA PHE A 150 8.82 -3.52 10.72
C PHE A 150 7.51 -2.82 11.09
N VAL A 151 6.47 -2.96 10.26
CA VAL A 151 5.20 -2.20 10.40
C VAL A 151 4.49 -2.42 11.73
N ASN A 152 4.70 -3.58 12.37
CA ASN A 152 4.15 -3.91 13.68
C ASN A 152 5.24 -4.05 14.76
N LYS A 153 6.47 -3.62 14.49
CA LYS A 153 7.64 -3.99 15.31
C LYS A 153 8.42 -2.81 15.87
N TYR A 154 8.70 -1.80 15.05
CA TYR A 154 9.57 -0.69 15.44
C TYR A 154 8.92 0.64 15.12
N TYR A 155 9.17 1.63 15.97
CA TYR A 155 9.01 3.05 15.67
C TYR A 155 10.27 3.61 15.00
N LYS A 156 10.14 4.76 14.33
CA LYS A 156 11.23 5.48 13.66
C LYS A 156 12.42 5.70 14.58
N ASP A 157 12.20 6.22 15.78
CA ASP A 157 13.28 6.52 16.74
C ASP A 157 14.02 5.25 17.18
N GLN A 158 13.29 4.13 17.29
CA GLN A 158 13.89 2.85 17.62
C GLN A 158 14.75 2.31 16.47
N ILE A 159 14.34 2.55 15.22
CA ILE A 159 15.14 2.22 14.03
C ILE A 159 16.41 3.06 14.02
N ILE A 160 16.31 4.38 14.19
CA ILE A 160 17.46 5.29 14.22
C ILE A 160 18.45 4.89 15.33
N LYS A 161 17.97 4.66 16.55
CA LYS A 161 18.80 4.18 17.68
C LYS A 161 19.50 2.86 17.35
N LYS A 162 18.82 1.93 16.67
CA LYS A 162 19.41 0.65 16.24
C LYS A 162 20.43 0.83 15.13
N CYS A 163 20.24 1.77 14.21
CA CYS A 163 21.23 2.08 13.19
C CYS A 163 22.51 2.62 13.83
N LYS A 164 22.37 3.61 14.73
CA LYS A 164 23.50 4.15 15.51
C LYS A 164 24.25 3.06 16.28
N ARG A 165 23.53 2.25 17.07
CA ARG A 165 24.13 1.15 17.86
C ARG A 165 24.83 0.08 17.01
N LYS A 166 24.45 -0.08 15.74
CA LYS A 166 25.00 -1.08 14.83
C LYS A 166 25.99 -0.49 13.81
N ASN A 167 26.32 0.80 13.94
CA ASN A 167 27.14 1.53 12.98
C ASN A 167 26.65 1.36 11.53
N ILE A 168 25.33 1.39 11.34
CA ILE A 168 24.72 1.38 10.00
C ILE A 168 24.74 2.81 9.51
N VAL A 169 25.49 3.06 8.44
CA VAL A 169 25.51 4.35 7.73
C VAL A 169 24.20 4.50 6.94
N PHE A 170 23.60 5.68 6.99
CA PHE A 170 22.38 6.05 6.25
C PHE A 170 22.36 7.56 6.00
N ALA A 171 21.59 7.99 5.02
CA ALA A 171 21.36 9.41 4.75
C ALA A 171 20.23 9.98 5.63
N LEU A 172 20.44 11.16 6.21
CA LEU A 172 19.48 11.79 7.14
C LEU A 172 18.31 12.50 6.43
N ASP A 173 18.54 13.12 5.27
CA ASP A 173 17.60 14.11 4.70
C ASP A 173 16.65 13.58 3.61
N TYR A 174 16.59 12.27 3.36
CA TYR A 174 15.83 11.75 2.20
C TYR A 174 14.33 12.13 2.20
N SER A 175 13.67 12.19 3.37
CA SER A 175 12.20 12.14 3.46
C SER A 175 11.43 13.47 3.47
N ASN A 176 12.07 14.63 3.68
CA ASN A 176 11.32 15.84 4.06
C ASN A 176 10.64 16.61 2.92
N TYR A 177 10.96 16.33 1.64
CA TYR A 177 10.57 17.21 0.53
C TYR A 177 9.54 16.63 -0.44
N LEU A 178 9.09 15.39 -0.25
CA LEU A 178 8.30 14.67 -1.26
C LEU A 178 6.86 14.38 -0.85
N GLU A 179 6.47 14.73 0.37
CA GLU A 179 5.19 14.31 0.93
C GLU A 179 4.10 15.38 0.74
N SER A 180 2.87 14.94 0.44
CA SER A 180 1.69 15.81 0.36
C SER A 180 1.51 16.61 1.64
N TYR A 181 0.96 17.82 1.51
CA TYR A 181 0.69 18.71 2.65
C TYR A 181 -0.03 17.99 3.81
N THR A 182 -0.99 17.12 3.49
CA THR A 182 -1.73 16.32 4.49
C THR A 182 -0.84 15.32 5.23
N ARG A 183 0.09 14.66 4.54
CA ARG A 183 0.98 13.67 5.14
C ARG A 183 2.06 14.34 5.99
N ASN A 184 2.62 15.45 5.53
CA ASN A 184 3.55 16.28 6.30
C ASN A 184 2.91 16.80 7.60
N ALA A 185 1.68 17.30 7.53
CA ALA A 185 0.96 17.76 8.72
C ALA A 185 0.80 16.63 9.76
N ILE A 186 0.35 15.44 9.32
CA ILE A 186 0.19 14.28 10.21
C ILE A 186 1.52 13.82 10.78
N ARG A 187 2.60 13.83 9.99
CA ARG A 187 3.93 13.47 10.47
C ARG A 187 4.41 14.45 11.53
N ASN A 188 4.21 15.76 11.33
CA ASN A 188 4.54 16.77 12.33
C ASN A 188 3.77 16.56 13.63
N ASP A 189 2.46 16.28 13.54
CA ASP A 189 1.65 15.92 14.72
C ASP A 189 2.21 14.69 15.43
N LEU A 190 2.62 13.66 14.68
CA LEU A 190 3.21 12.44 15.25
C LEU A 190 4.61 12.65 15.83
N LEU A 191 5.38 13.62 15.36
CA LEU A 191 6.72 13.90 15.90
C LEU A 191 6.67 14.46 17.32
N VAL A 192 5.59 15.18 17.67
CA VAL A 192 5.38 15.73 19.01
C VAL A 192 5.00 14.64 20.03
N LEU A 193 4.41 13.54 19.57
CA LEU A 193 3.95 12.46 20.44
C LEU A 193 5.09 11.57 20.96
N ASN A 194 5.01 11.21 22.24
CA ASN A 194 5.90 10.22 22.83
C ASN A 194 5.50 8.77 22.44
N ILE A 195 6.37 7.80 22.75
CA ILE A 195 6.16 6.39 22.38
C ILE A 195 4.88 5.80 23.00
N LYS A 196 4.51 6.21 24.23
CA LYS A 196 3.30 5.70 24.90
C LYS A 196 2.03 6.17 24.17
N GLU A 197 2.00 7.43 23.74
CA GLU A 197 0.90 8.01 22.98
C GLU A 197 0.77 7.38 21.59
N LYS A 198 1.91 7.23 20.88
CA LYS A 198 1.94 6.50 19.61
C LYS A 198 1.45 5.07 19.75
N GLU A 199 1.80 4.38 20.83
CA GLU A 199 1.34 3.02 21.09
C GLU A 199 -0.17 2.97 21.40
N LYS A 200 -0.72 3.99 22.06
CA LYS A 200 -2.18 4.12 22.25
C LYS A 200 -2.90 4.25 20.91
N LEU A 201 -2.42 5.12 20.01
CA LEU A 201 -2.95 5.26 18.65
C LEU A 201 -2.82 3.96 17.84
N PHE A 202 -1.65 3.33 17.88
CA PHE A 202 -1.42 2.05 17.20
C PHE A 202 -2.43 0.98 17.67
N LYS A 203 -2.60 0.84 18.99
CA LYS A 203 -3.56 -0.11 19.59
C LYS A 203 -5.02 0.22 19.25
N LYS A 204 -5.41 1.50 19.22
CA LYS A 204 -6.73 1.96 18.77
C LYS A 204 -7.04 1.39 17.38
N PHE A 205 -6.16 1.64 16.41
CA PHE A 205 -6.36 1.16 15.04
C PHE A 205 -6.26 -0.36 14.90
N LEU A 206 -5.42 -1.03 15.70
CA LEU A 206 -5.42 -2.50 15.74
C LEU A 206 -6.76 -3.07 16.24
N LYS A 207 -7.38 -2.44 17.25
CA LYS A 207 -8.72 -2.83 17.73
C LYS A 207 -9.75 -2.64 16.62
N MET A 208 -9.80 -1.46 16.02
CA MET A 208 -10.70 -1.16 14.88
C MET A 208 -10.52 -2.17 13.74
N ASN A 209 -9.28 -2.55 13.41
CA ASN A 209 -9.01 -3.54 12.37
C ASN A 209 -9.51 -4.96 12.72
N ARG A 210 -9.51 -5.33 14.00
CA ARG A 210 -10.08 -6.62 14.44
C ARG A 210 -11.59 -6.62 14.28
N ASP A 211 -12.23 -5.52 14.65
CA ASP A 211 -13.69 -5.36 14.54
C ASP A 211 -14.10 -5.31 13.07
N ASN A 212 -13.39 -4.54 12.25
CA ASN A 212 -13.60 -4.47 10.81
C ASN A 212 -13.40 -5.81 10.10
N LYS A 213 -12.49 -6.67 10.59
CA LYS A 213 -12.31 -8.02 10.03
C LYS A 213 -13.54 -8.91 10.26
N LYS A 214 -14.21 -8.78 11.41
CA LYS A 214 -15.48 -9.49 11.67
C LYS A 214 -16.56 -8.99 10.72
N ASN A 215 -16.68 -7.67 10.57
CA ASN A 215 -17.62 -7.05 9.64
C ASN A 215 -17.34 -7.46 8.18
N GLU A 216 -16.05 -7.50 7.78
CA GLU A 216 -15.64 -7.95 6.44
C GLU A 216 -16.10 -9.38 6.15
N LYS A 217 -15.98 -10.29 7.13
CA LYS A 217 -16.47 -11.67 7.01
C LYS A 217 -17.99 -11.75 6.86
N ASN A 218 -18.73 -10.93 7.61
CA ASN A 218 -20.18 -10.87 7.47
C ASN A 218 -20.59 -10.37 6.08
N VAL A 219 -19.94 -9.31 5.58
CA VAL A 219 -20.14 -8.79 4.22
C VAL A 219 -19.84 -9.86 3.17
N GLU A 220 -18.77 -10.64 3.34
CA GLU A 220 -18.44 -11.74 2.42
C GLU A 220 -19.52 -12.82 2.40
N ASN A 221 -20.05 -13.20 3.58
CA ASN A 221 -21.14 -14.15 3.67
C ASN A 221 -22.41 -13.62 2.98
N GLU A 222 -22.79 -12.36 3.21
CA GLU A 222 -23.95 -11.75 2.57
C GLU A 222 -23.77 -11.61 1.05
N LEU A 223 -22.55 -11.27 0.59
CA LEU A 223 -22.24 -11.22 -0.84
C LEU A 223 -22.37 -12.59 -1.50
N GLU A 224 -21.94 -13.67 -0.83
CA GLU A 224 -22.12 -15.03 -1.35
C GLU A 224 -23.60 -15.45 -1.36
N ILE A 225 -24.39 -15.06 -0.36
CA ILE A 225 -25.85 -15.24 -0.38
C ILE A 225 -26.45 -14.52 -1.60
N TRP A 226 -26.08 -13.27 -1.81
CA TRP A 226 -26.58 -12.48 -2.94
C TRP A 226 -26.21 -13.10 -4.29
N LYS A 227 -24.96 -13.54 -4.42
CA LYS A 227 -24.43 -14.22 -5.60
C LYS A 227 -25.14 -15.54 -5.90
N LYS A 228 -25.39 -16.38 -4.89
CA LYS A 228 -26.15 -17.65 -5.04
C LYS A 228 -27.58 -17.43 -5.52
N ASN A 229 -28.13 -16.25 -5.25
CA ASN A 229 -29.45 -15.83 -5.70
C ASN A 229 -29.39 -14.91 -6.93
N ASN A 230 -28.40 -15.12 -7.80
CA ASN A 230 -28.24 -14.41 -9.08
C ASN A 230 -28.26 -12.87 -8.95
N PHE A 231 -27.73 -12.35 -7.85
CA PHE A 231 -27.72 -10.94 -7.53
C PHE A 231 -29.12 -10.28 -7.57
N SER A 232 -30.15 -11.00 -7.09
CA SER A 232 -31.54 -10.52 -7.02
C SER A 232 -31.69 -9.27 -6.13
N GLN A 233 -32.47 -8.29 -6.59
CA GLN A 233 -32.84 -7.10 -5.81
C GLN A 233 -33.61 -7.50 -4.54
N ASP A 234 -34.46 -8.52 -4.63
CA ASP A 234 -35.37 -8.93 -3.55
C ASP A 234 -34.57 -9.54 -2.38
N ILE A 235 -33.43 -10.17 -2.70
CA ILE A 235 -32.44 -10.59 -1.71
C ILE A 235 -31.64 -9.40 -1.21
N PHE A 236 -31.16 -8.52 -2.11
CA PHE A 236 -30.34 -7.36 -1.75
C PHE A 236 -30.99 -6.46 -0.71
N VAL A 237 -32.31 -6.21 -0.82
CA VAL A 237 -33.08 -5.40 0.12
C VAL A 237 -32.99 -5.96 1.55
N LYS A 238 -32.92 -7.29 1.69
CA LYS A 238 -32.87 -7.99 2.99
C LYS A 238 -31.46 -8.02 3.61
N LEU A 239 -30.41 -7.72 2.85
CA LEU A 239 -29.03 -7.74 3.34
C LEU A 239 -28.75 -6.53 4.25
N THR A 240 -27.93 -6.73 5.27
CA THR A 240 -27.69 -5.71 6.28
C THR A 240 -26.64 -4.70 5.84
N ASP A 241 -25.48 -5.14 5.32
CA ASP A 241 -24.36 -4.25 4.98
C ASP A 241 -24.27 -3.99 3.47
N LYS A 242 -25.33 -3.41 2.90
CA LYS A 242 -25.46 -3.07 1.47
C LYS A 242 -24.25 -2.29 0.92
N ILE A 243 -23.72 -1.35 1.71
CA ILE A 243 -22.54 -0.56 1.36
C ILE A 243 -21.32 -1.46 1.21
N GLY A 244 -21.03 -2.29 2.22
CA GLY A 244 -19.87 -3.20 2.20
C GLY A 244 -19.96 -4.20 1.04
N ILE A 245 -21.15 -4.75 0.80
CA ILE A 245 -21.43 -5.70 -0.28
C ILE A 245 -21.14 -5.04 -1.63
N LEU A 246 -21.69 -3.86 -1.89
CA LEU A 246 -21.47 -3.15 -3.16
C LEU A 246 -20.02 -2.76 -3.37
N TYR A 247 -19.33 -2.33 -2.32
CA TYR A 247 -17.89 -2.06 -2.42
C TYR A 247 -17.12 -3.31 -2.89
N LYS A 248 -17.36 -4.49 -2.29
CA LYS A 248 -16.69 -5.73 -2.71
C LYS A 248 -17.13 -6.20 -4.10
N PHE A 249 -18.44 -6.16 -4.39
CA PHE A 249 -19.00 -6.55 -5.69
C PHE A 249 -18.43 -5.70 -6.82
N LEU A 250 -18.51 -4.37 -6.71
CA LEU A 250 -18.06 -3.45 -7.75
C LEU A 250 -16.55 -3.50 -7.93
N TYR A 251 -15.78 -3.60 -6.85
CA TYR A 251 -14.32 -3.74 -6.94
C TYR A 251 -13.90 -5.01 -7.69
N THR A 252 -14.65 -6.10 -7.52
CA THR A 252 -14.35 -7.39 -8.15
C THR A 252 -14.81 -7.45 -9.60
N LYS A 253 -16.00 -6.91 -9.91
CA LYS A 253 -16.63 -7.00 -11.24
C LYS A 253 -16.26 -5.84 -12.17
N PHE A 254 -15.99 -4.66 -11.62
CA PHE A 254 -15.74 -3.44 -12.37
C PHE A 254 -14.46 -2.75 -11.88
N PRO A 255 -13.28 -3.36 -12.12
CA PRO A 255 -12.01 -2.77 -11.73
C PRO A 255 -11.83 -1.40 -12.41
N GLY A 256 -11.32 -0.41 -11.67
CA GLY A 256 -11.09 0.95 -12.17
C GLY A 256 -12.24 1.94 -11.94
N VAL A 257 -13.44 1.49 -11.54
CA VAL A 257 -14.52 2.40 -11.17
C VAL A 257 -14.16 3.16 -9.89
N LYS A 258 -14.10 4.49 -9.98
CA LYS A 258 -13.94 5.36 -8.80
C LYS A 258 -15.26 5.41 -8.03
N LEU A 259 -15.21 4.96 -6.78
CA LEU A 259 -16.35 4.93 -5.87
C LEU A 259 -16.18 5.98 -4.76
N ASN A 260 -17.27 6.69 -4.47
CA ASN A 260 -17.41 7.56 -3.31
C ASN A 260 -18.76 7.26 -2.64
N SER A 261 -18.97 7.75 -1.42
CA SER A 261 -20.18 7.44 -0.65
C SER A 261 -21.47 7.83 -1.37
N ARG A 262 -21.50 8.98 -2.06
CA ARG A 262 -22.68 9.43 -2.82
C ARG A 262 -23.01 8.48 -3.97
N LYS A 263 -22.00 8.07 -4.72
CA LYS A 263 -22.15 7.13 -5.84
C LYS A 263 -22.60 5.75 -5.37
N ILE A 264 -22.06 5.27 -4.25
CA ILE A 264 -22.51 4.00 -3.65
C ILE A 264 -23.98 4.08 -3.25
N ASN A 265 -24.39 5.14 -2.56
CA ASN A 265 -25.80 5.31 -2.16
C ASN A 265 -26.72 5.38 -3.39
N SER A 266 -26.33 6.13 -4.41
CA SER A 266 -27.06 6.18 -5.69
C SER A 266 -27.20 4.81 -6.37
N ILE A 267 -26.19 3.93 -6.26
CA ILE A 267 -26.28 2.55 -6.77
C ILE A 267 -27.22 1.71 -5.90
N ILE A 268 -27.22 1.90 -4.59
CA ILE A 268 -28.20 1.24 -3.69
C ILE A 268 -29.61 1.61 -4.13
N ASP A 269 -29.89 2.92 -4.28
CA ASP A 269 -31.20 3.44 -4.71
C ASP A 269 -31.61 2.85 -6.06
N PHE A 270 -30.68 2.78 -7.01
CA PHE A 270 -30.89 2.11 -8.30
C PHE A 270 -31.28 0.64 -8.14
N ILE A 271 -30.57 -0.14 -7.32
CA ILE A 271 -30.86 -1.57 -7.13
C ILE A 271 -32.23 -1.76 -6.48
N VAL A 272 -32.53 -1.03 -5.41
CA VAL A 272 -33.77 -1.18 -4.63
C VAL A 272 -34.99 -0.53 -5.29
N SER A 273 -34.81 0.27 -6.34
CA SER A 273 -35.92 0.89 -7.07
C SER A 273 -36.91 -0.13 -7.62
N SER A 274 -38.18 0.26 -7.67
CA SER A 274 -39.30 -0.59 -8.15
C SER A 274 -39.14 -1.05 -9.60
N ASN A 275 -38.50 -0.25 -10.45
CA ASN A 275 -38.25 -0.62 -11.84
C ASN A 275 -37.33 -1.84 -11.90
N ARG A 276 -37.84 -2.99 -12.34
CA ARG A 276 -37.10 -4.25 -12.40
C ARG A 276 -36.20 -4.40 -13.64
N THR A 277 -36.23 -3.46 -14.58
CA THR A 277 -35.37 -3.50 -15.78
C THR A 277 -34.85 -2.11 -16.14
N SER A 278 -33.56 -1.86 -15.94
CA SER A 278 -32.93 -0.56 -16.14
C SER A 278 -31.41 -0.65 -16.21
N LYS A 279 -30.74 0.46 -16.55
CA LYS A 279 -29.27 0.54 -16.59
C LYS A 279 -28.76 1.71 -15.75
N TYR A 280 -27.63 1.54 -15.10
CA TYR A 280 -26.92 2.57 -14.35
C TYR A 280 -25.52 2.75 -14.90
N LYS A 281 -25.16 3.99 -15.29
CA LYS A 281 -23.82 4.30 -15.83
C LYS A 281 -22.80 4.32 -14.69
N LEU A 282 -21.85 3.38 -14.70
CA LEU A 282 -20.74 3.36 -13.74
C LEU A 282 -19.60 4.28 -14.19
N ASN A 283 -19.26 4.29 -15.48
CA ASN A 283 -18.34 5.25 -16.11
C ASN A 283 -18.61 5.25 -17.64
N ASP A 284 -17.72 5.84 -18.44
CA ASP A 284 -17.91 5.95 -19.89
C ASP A 284 -17.91 4.62 -20.65
N HIS A 285 -17.44 3.53 -20.02
CA HIS A 285 -17.31 2.23 -20.67
C HIS A 285 -18.04 1.09 -19.92
N GLN A 286 -18.57 1.35 -18.73
CA GLN A 286 -19.12 0.34 -17.85
C GLN A 286 -20.48 0.75 -17.31
N TYR A 287 -21.41 -0.21 -17.29
CA TYR A 287 -22.77 -0.06 -16.81
C TYR A 287 -23.10 -1.20 -15.86
N LEU A 288 -23.93 -0.91 -14.87
CA LEU A 288 -24.62 -1.92 -14.09
C LEU A 288 -26.00 -2.12 -14.71
N VAL A 289 -26.39 -3.35 -15.00
CA VAL A 289 -27.67 -3.65 -15.64
C VAL A 289 -28.56 -4.37 -14.65
N LYS A 290 -29.80 -3.89 -14.51
CA LYS A 290 -30.86 -4.59 -13.81
C LYS A 290 -31.78 -5.23 -14.86
N ASN A 291 -31.97 -6.54 -14.80
CA ASN A 291 -32.81 -7.30 -15.73
C ASN A 291 -33.77 -8.22 -14.95
N LYS A 292 -35.08 -7.97 -15.04
CA LYS A 292 -36.12 -8.66 -14.26
C LYS A 292 -35.83 -8.71 -12.74
N GLY A 293 -35.13 -7.72 -12.22
CA GLY A 293 -34.75 -7.58 -10.82
C GLY A 293 -33.41 -8.21 -10.44
N ASN A 294 -32.69 -8.84 -11.38
CA ASN A 294 -31.34 -9.37 -11.15
C ASN A 294 -30.28 -8.39 -11.63
N ILE A 295 -29.19 -8.25 -10.87
CA ILE A 295 -28.09 -7.34 -11.19
C ILE A 295 -26.98 -8.05 -11.97
N MET A 296 -26.58 -7.45 -13.09
CA MET A 296 -25.54 -7.93 -14.01
C MET A 296 -24.48 -6.86 -14.25
#